data_AF-A0A857D2R1-F1
#
_entry.id   AF-A0A857D2R1-F1
#
_cell.length_a   1.000
_cell.length_b   1.000
_cell.length_c   1.000
_cell.angle_alpha   90.00
_cell.angle_beta   90.00
_cell.angle_gamma   90.00
#
_symmetry.space_group_name_H-M   'P 1'
#
loop_
_entity.id
_entity.type
_entity.pdbx_description
1 polymer ?
#
loop_
_entity_poly.entity_id
_entity_poly.type
_entity_poly.pdbx_seq_one_letter_code
_entity_poly.pdbx_strand_id
1 'polypeptide(L)'
;MKLNYLTFSSICLTVTSLIILGSPAISLADHRSPITLASRDLSNQQQGKKIILNGRSLPVSWRQWTTANSTRIAMGDTGARQLFGMDFLSTNDPKKQPINWFNLQTLSANLINSDRWLDVTDILLKMVATTTINGDSLTINFPAPQIQDIQLENYGAVQRIIIQLDRPTFWQVSQAKNEAVITLEGNAQQSLISKFQPQTISNSNQNNDEDDLGNSNNNLPTQITALENNGVISRLKINLPTAYGLQISSVDNPPRIIIDSRPDAMDEKRIVWQPGLIWNQKYIQLDKDWFPVTWLEIDPKNPQITIKPITANSTSMRGTNPLITINSESNAVAMINGGFFNRNNQLPLGAIRVDGKWLSGPILNRGAIAWDNRGQIRIDRLSLEETLITATGQRFPLTQLNSAFLTAGCSRYTRDWGSNYHPLTERETGLVVQGDRITEKLNNLFPQDSIAIPENGYLVICRKTEINLNIGERVNLDSVTLPRDFADYPQILGAGPLLLQNGRIVLDGNAEKFSPAFQNQQASRSAIAVSREGKILLVAIHNRVGGRGATLGELARILLLMAAKDGLNLDGGSSTGIALGGYLLDRSAVTAAKVHNGIGIFLSPSP
;
A
#
# COMPACT_ATOMS: atom_id res chain seq x y z
N MET A 1 40.72 0.91 55.46
CA MET A 1 39.58 1.41 56.26
C MET A 1 39.54 2.93 56.13
N LYS A 2 38.35 3.55 56.02
CA LYS A 2 38.08 5.02 55.96
C LYS A 2 38.41 5.70 54.62
N LEU A 3 37.78 6.80 54.17
CA LEU A 3 36.48 7.48 54.36
C LEU A 3 36.54 8.69 53.37
N ASN A 4 35.41 9.06 52.75
CA ASN A 4 34.91 10.43 52.49
C ASN A 4 35.70 11.59 51.77
N TYR A 5 34.89 12.34 50.98
CA TYR A 5 34.80 13.81 50.71
C TYR A 5 35.77 14.59 49.78
N LEU A 6 35.17 15.18 48.72
CA LEU A 6 35.19 16.59 48.22
C LEU A 6 36.50 17.43 48.16
N THR A 7 36.83 18.01 47.00
CA THR A 7 36.87 19.48 46.65
C THR A 7 37.80 19.84 45.48
N PHE A 8 37.40 20.87 44.73
CA PHE A 8 38.11 21.61 43.68
C PHE A 8 39.24 22.51 44.23
N SER A 9 40.31 22.71 43.46
CA SER A 9 40.98 24.03 43.38
C SER A 9 41.92 24.13 42.16
N SER A 10 41.76 25.25 41.46
CA SER A 10 42.52 25.75 40.31
C SER A 10 43.72 26.59 40.79
N ILE A 11 44.87 26.54 40.12
CA ILE A 11 45.87 27.62 40.11
C ILE A 11 46.46 27.78 38.70
N CYS A 12 46.40 29.02 38.24
CA CYS A 12 46.87 29.60 36.99
C CYS A 12 48.27 30.19 37.17
N LEU A 13 49.15 30.17 36.15
CA LEU A 13 50.16 31.23 35.95
C LEU A 13 50.69 31.28 34.50
N THR A 14 50.18 32.29 33.80
CA THR A 14 50.72 33.21 32.76
C THR A 14 52.21 33.13 32.36
N VAL A 15 52.57 33.04 31.06
CA VAL A 15 52.82 34.10 30.02
C VAL A 15 54.32 34.20 29.67
N THR A 16 54.70 34.01 28.40
CA THR A 16 55.38 35.05 27.58
C THR A 16 55.53 34.65 26.10
N SER A 17 55.41 35.67 25.26
CA SER A 17 55.23 35.71 23.81
C SER A 17 56.53 35.60 23.00
N LEU A 18 56.43 35.25 21.70
CA LEU A 18 57.16 35.95 20.65
C LEU A 18 56.40 35.88 19.31
N ILE A 19 56.13 37.07 18.74
CA ILE A 19 55.60 37.31 17.39
C ILE A 19 56.77 37.76 16.53
N ILE A 20 56.97 37.19 15.33
CA ILE A 20 57.54 37.92 14.17
C ILE A 20 56.87 37.43 12.88
N LEU A 21 56.40 38.41 12.09
CA LEU A 21 55.80 38.33 10.76
C LEU A 21 56.83 38.11 9.64
N GLY A 22 56.44 37.50 8.52
CA GLY A 22 57.16 37.62 7.25
C GLY A 22 56.67 36.67 6.14
N SER A 23 55.97 37.22 5.14
CA SER A 23 55.83 36.67 3.78
C SER A 23 56.73 37.48 2.82
N PRO A 24 56.95 37.15 1.52
CA PRO A 24 56.75 35.89 0.76
C PRO A 24 58.02 35.48 -0.07
N ALA A 25 57.98 34.31 -0.75
CA ALA A 25 58.37 34.09 -2.18
C ALA A 25 58.95 32.69 -2.51
N ILE A 26 58.27 32.02 -3.46
CA ILE A 26 58.79 31.26 -4.64
C ILE A 26 59.50 29.89 -4.43
N SER A 27 58.75 28.83 -4.77
CA SER A 27 59.04 27.70 -5.69
C SER A 27 60.44 27.06 -5.75
N LEU A 28 60.53 25.74 -5.47
CA LEU A 28 60.65 24.68 -6.49
C LEU A 28 60.61 23.28 -5.82
N ALA A 29 60.03 22.34 -6.56
CA ALA A 29 59.66 21.00 -6.14
C ALA A 29 60.85 20.09 -5.79
N ASP A 30 60.63 19.13 -4.89
CA ASP A 30 61.18 17.79 -5.10
C ASP A 30 60.36 16.68 -4.42
N HIS A 31 60.30 15.54 -5.12
CA HIS A 31 59.45 14.38 -4.91
C HIS A 31 59.67 13.66 -3.57
N ARG A 32 58.57 13.40 -2.83
CA ARG A 32 58.34 12.19 -2.02
C ARG A 32 56.88 12.15 -1.55
N SER A 33 56.04 11.39 -2.26
CA SER A 33 54.71 11.03 -1.76
C SER A 33 54.85 9.99 -0.65
N PRO A 34 54.27 10.20 0.54
CA PRO A 34 54.12 9.15 1.52
C PRO A 34 53.05 8.15 1.05
N ILE A 35 53.31 6.88 1.34
CA ILE A 35 52.47 5.72 1.02
C ILE A 35 51.06 5.93 1.56
N THR A 36 50.10 6.20 0.67
CA THR A 36 48.68 6.10 0.98
C THR A 36 48.29 4.62 0.94
N LEU A 37 47.80 4.10 2.05
CA LEU A 37 47.07 2.82 2.11
C LEU A 37 45.93 2.89 1.08
N ALA A 38 46.11 2.21 -0.04
CA ALA A 38 45.09 2.07 -1.06
C ALA A 38 43.86 1.41 -0.41
N SER A 39 42.79 2.18 -0.32
CA SER A 39 41.43 1.71 -0.10
C SER A 39 41.14 0.57 -1.09
N ARG A 40 40.81 -0.60 -0.54
CA ARG A 40 40.39 -1.77 -1.33
C ARG A 40 39.12 -1.43 -2.13
N ASP A 41 39.28 -1.43 -3.45
CA ASP A 41 38.37 -1.90 -4.51
C ASP A 41 36.89 -1.48 -4.44
N LEU A 42 36.54 -0.40 -5.14
CA LEU A 42 35.16 -0.05 -5.50
C LEU A 42 34.77 -0.82 -6.77
N SER A 43 34.14 -1.99 -6.59
CA SER A 43 33.58 -2.83 -7.66
C SER A 43 32.67 -2.03 -8.61
N ASN A 44 32.76 -2.28 -9.93
CA ASN A 44 31.83 -1.79 -10.94
C ASN A 44 30.38 -2.16 -10.57
N GLN A 45 29.59 -1.19 -10.12
CA GLN A 45 28.17 -1.35 -9.82
C GLN A 45 27.33 -0.67 -10.89
N GLN A 46 26.30 -1.37 -11.38
CA GLN A 46 25.36 -0.86 -12.37
C GLN A 46 23.92 -1.12 -11.88
N GLN A 47 22.99 -0.25 -12.27
CA GLN A 47 21.58 -0.39 -11.90
C GLN A 47 20.70 0.27 -12.95
N GLY A 48 19.43 -0.14 -12.98
CA GLY A 48 18.42 0.47 -13.84
C GLY A 48 17.01 0.08 -13.42
N LYS A 49 16.01 0.63 -14.11
CA LYS A 49 14.57 0.48 -13.78
C LYS A 49 13.80 -0.40 -14.75
N LYS A 50 14.47 -1.00 -15.73
CA LYS A 50 13.84 -1.76 -16.80
C LYS A 50 14.53 -3.09 -17.06
N ILE A 51 13.73 -4.14 -17.21
CA ILE A 51 14.18 -5.46 -17.68
C ILE A 51 13.58 -5.71 -19.06
N ILE A 52 14.38 -6.26 -19.97
CA ILE A 52 13.93 -6.77 -21.26
C ILE A 52 14.07 -8.29 -21.23
N LEU A 53 12.96 -9.00 -21.01
CA LEU A 53 12.93 -10.45 -20.86
C LEU A 53 12.52 -11.08 -22.20
N ASN A 54 13.42 -11.79 -22.88
CA ASN A 54 13.19 -12.34 -24.23
C ASN A 54 12.53 -11.34 -25.20
N GLY A 55 13.01 -10.08 -25.19
CA GLY A 55 12.49 -8.98 -26.01
C GLY A 55 11.29 -8.22 -25.43
N ARG A 56 10.67 -8.69 -24.33
CA ARG A 56 9.55 -7.99 -23.67
C ARG A 56 10.04 -6.99 -22.63
N SER A 57 9.66 -5.73 -22.78
CA SER A 57 10.02 -4.64 -21.85
C SER A 57 9.13 -4.65 -20.60
N LEU A 58 9.72 -4.69 -19.41
CA LEU A 58 9.04 -4.77 -18.13
C LEU A 58 9.62 -3.73 -17.14
N PRO A 59 8.78 -3.00 -16.39
CA PRO A 59 9.22 -1.93 -15.48
C PRO A 59 9.70 -2.52 -14.15
N VAL A 60 10.85 -3.20 -14.16
CA VAL A 60 11.45 -3.83 -12.99
C VAL A 60 12.85 -3.31 -12.75
N SER A 61 13.07 -2.82 -11.54
CA SER A 61 14.39 -2.39 -11.09
C SER A 61 15.35 -3.56 -10.92
N TRP A 62 16.59 -3.36 -11.38
CA TRP A 62 17.67 -4.34 -11.32
C TRP A 62 18.97 -3.68 -10.88
N ARG A 63 19.87 -4.49 -10.31
CA ARG A 63 21.22 -4.08 -9.91
C ARG A 63 22.22 -5.18 -10.22
N GLN A 64 23.44 -4.80 -10.60
CA GLN A 64 24.56 -5.69 -10.79
C GLN A 64 25.76 -5.21 -9.96
N TRP A 65 26.48 -6.16 -9.37
CA TRP A 65 27.76 -5.90 -8.73
C TRP A 65 28.73 -7.06 -8.99
N THR A 66 30.02 -6.76 -9.00
CA THR A 66 31.06 -7.78 -9.11
C THR A 66 31.59 -8.13 -7.72
N THR A 67 31.63 -9.42 -7.42
CA THR A 67 32.39 -9.99 -6.30
C THR A 67 33.70 -10.57 -6.84
N ALA A 68 34.69 -10.84 -5.99
CA ALA A 68 36.01 -11.34 -6.40
C ALA A 68 35.98 -12.53 -7.39
N ASN A 69 34.91 -13.33 -7.38
CA ASN A 69 34.78 -14.55 -8.18
C ASN A 69 33.58 -14.58 -9.15
N SER A 70 32.67 -13.60 -9.10
CA SER A 70 31.47 -13.63 -9.95
C SER A 70 30.74 -12.30 -10.05
N THR A 71 30.08 -12.09 -11.17
CA THR A 71 29.12 -11.00 -11.37
C THR A 71 27.75 -11.44 -10.86
N ARG A 72 27.18 -10.67 -9.93
CA ARG A 72 25.89 -10.93 -9.30
C ARG A 72 24.84 -9.95 -9.81
N ILE A 73 23.60 -10.41 -9.92
CA ILE A 73 22.46 -9.66 -10.41
C ILE A 73 21.34 -9.78 -9.40
N ALA A 74 20.83 -8.65 -8.94
CA ALA A 74 19.63 -8.58 -8.12
C ALA A 74 18.49 -7.87 -8.83
N MET A 75 17.29 -8.17 -8.37
CA MET A 75 16.05 -7.49 -8.75
C MET A 75 15.35 -7.04 -7.48
N GLY A 76 14.56 -5.96 -7.56
CA GLY A 76 13.62 -5.64 -6.49
C GLY A 76 12.74 -6.87 -6.23
N ASP A 77 12.51 -7.23 -4.97
CA ASP A 77 11.79 -8.44 -4.57
C ASP A 77 10.42 -8.57 -5.24
N THR A 78 9.75 -7.44 -5.41
CA THR A 78 8.46 -7.33 -6.07
C THR A 78 8.54 -7.64 -7.56
N GLY A 79 9.54 -7.09 -8.25
CA GLY A 79 9.81 -7.43 -9.64
C GLY A 79 10.17 -8.90 -9.80
N ALA A 80 11.02 -9.43 -8.92
CA ALA A 80 11.39 -10.85 -8.92
C ALA A 80 10.16 -11.76 -8.76
N ARG A 81 9.27 -11.44 -7.81
CA ARG A 81 8.03 -12.20 -7.58
C ARG A 81 7.08 -12.13 -8.78
N GLN A 82 6.83 -10.92 -9.31
CA GLN A 82 5.94 -10.73 -10.45
C GLN A 82 6.46 -11.37 -11.73
N LEU A 83 7.78 -11.34 -11.95
CA LEU A 83 8.39 -11.85 -13.17
C LEU A 83 8.57 -13.36 -13.13
N PHE A 84 9.12 -13.89 -12.04
CA PHE A 84 9.61 -15.27 -12.02
C PHE A 84 8.59 -16.28 -11.51
N GLY A 85 7.43 -15.80 -11.02
CA GLY A 85 6.37 -16.65 -10.50
C GLY A 85 6.73 -17.36 -9.20
N MET A 86 7.87 -17.01 -8.58
CA MET A 86 8.33 -17.67 -7.37
C MET A 86 7.41 -17.37 -6.18
N ASP A 87 7.12 -18.40 -5.40
CA ASP A 87 6.49 -18.20 -4.09
C ASP A 87 7.55 -17.89 -3.04
N PHE A 88 7.29 -16.87 -2.22
CA PHE A 88 8.14 -16.53 -1.09
C PHE A 88 7.72 -17.34 0.12
N LEU A 89 8.66 -18.11 0.67
CA LEU A 89 8.44 -18.87 1.89
C LEU A 89 8.81 -18.02 3.11
N SER A 90 8.41 -18.49 4.30
CA SER A 90 8.64 -17.78 5.55
C SER A 90 10.13 -17.56 5.84
N THR A 91 10.46 -16.42 6.45
CA THR A 91 11.81 -16.09 6.92
C THR A 91 11.77 -15.18 8.14
N ASN A 92 12.68 -15.42 9.07
CA ASN A 92 12.96 -14.54 10.20
C ASN A 92 14.21 -13.69 10.01
N ASP A 93 15.00 -13.98 8.95
CA ASP A 93 16.19 -13.23 8.59
C ASP A 93 15.88 -12.36 7.37
N PRO A 94 15.81 -11.02 7.51
CA PRO A 94 15.46 -10.14 6.40
C PRO A 94 16.49 -10.20 5.25
N LYS A 95 17.69 -10.72 5.51
CA LYS A 95 18.76 -10.90 4.51
C LYS A 95 18.66 -12.20 3.71
N LYS A 96 17.66 -13.04 4.00
CA LYS A 96 17.41 -14.29 3.28
C LYS A 96 15.96 -14.36 2.86
N GLN A 97 15.72 -14.77 1.63
CA GLN A 97 14.38 -15.06 1.14
C GLN A 97 14.32 -16.50 0.66
N PRO A 98 13.84 -17.43 1.50
CA PRO A 98 13.47 -18.76 1.07
C PRO A 98 12.38 -18.68 0.00
N ILE A 99 12.50 -19.50 -1.04
CA ILE A 99 11.59 -19.52 -2.19
C ILE A 99 11.24 -20.95 -2.57
N ASN A 100 10.16 -21.10 -3.34
CA ASN A 100 9.86 -22.33 -4.06
C ASN A 100 9.87 -22.07 -5.57
N TRP A 101 10.97 -22.45 -6.24
CA TRP A 101 11.10 -22.34 -7.70
C TRP A 101 12.06 -23.42 -8.23
N PHE A 102 11.52 -24.48 -8.86
CA PHE A 102 12.25 -25.62 -9.44
C PHE A 102 13.46 -26.07 -8.57
N ASN A 103 13.21 -26.46 -7.31
CA ASN A 103 14.21 -26.90 -6.32
C ASN A 103 15.26 -25.87 -5.88
N LEU A 104 15.18 -24.59 -6.26
CA LEU A 104 15.95 -23.53 -5.61
C LEU A 104 15.31 -23.16 -4.27
N GLN A 105 16.13 -23.07 -3.23
CA GLN A 105 15.63 -22.99 -1.85
C GLN A 105 15.68 -21.59 -1.24
N THR A 106 16.72 -20.79 -1.48
CA THR A 106 16.89 -19.50 -0.79
C THR A 106 17.73 -18.53 -1.59
N LEU A 107 17.27 -17.28 -1.66
CA LEU A 107 17.98 -16.15 -2.25
C LEU A 107 18.55 -15.25 -1.14
N SER A 108 19.68 -14.60 -1.43
CA SER A 108 20.17 -13.51 -0.59
C SER A 108 19.32 -12.26 -0.83
N ALA A 109 18.98 -11.55 0.24
CA ALA A 109 18.19 -10.33 0.20
C ALA A 109 18.96 -9.17 0.84
N ASN A 110 18.88 -7.97 0.29
CA ASN A 110 19.50 -6.78 0.87
C ASN A 110 18.60 -5.56 0.69
N LEU A 111 18.32 -4.85 1.79
CA LEU A 111 17.58 -3.60 1.76
C LEU A 111 18.55 -2.43 1.52
N ILE A 112 18.35 -1.70 0.42
CA ILE A 112 19.20 -0.57 0.03
C ILE A 112 18.30 0.53 -0.54
N ASN A 113 18.37 1.73 0.03
CA ASN A 113 17.56 2.89 -0.38
C ASN A 113 16.05 2.57 -0.48
N SER A 114 15.52 1.89 0.53
CA SER A 114 14.10 1.48 0.62
C SER A 114 13.67 0.36 -0.34
N ASP A 115 14.53 -0.07 -1.26
CA ASP A 115 14.29 -1.23 -2.12
C ASP A 115 14.90 -2.50 -1.51
N ARG A 116 14.12 -3.58 -1.43
CA ARG A 116 14.61 -4.90 -1.01
C ARG A 116 15.03 -5.69 -2.24
N TRP A 117 16.34 -5.83 -2.43
CA TRP A 117 16.97 -6.50 -3.56
C TRP A 117 17.16 -7.99 -3.30
N LEU A 118 16.66 -8.85 -4.18
CA LEU A 118 16.92 -10.28 -4.18
C LEU A 118 17.98 -10.63 -5.21
N ASP A 119 19.04 -11.29 -4.78
CA ASP A 119 20.05 -11.86 -5.68
C ASP A 119 19.45 -13.05 -6.44
N VAL A 120 19.28 -12.87 -7.75
CA VAL A 120 18.64 -13.83 -8.65
C VAL A 120 19.64 -14.50 -9.59
N THR A 121 20.94 -14.35 -9.36
CA THR A 121 21.97 -14.93 -10.23
C THR A 121 21.80 -16.42 -10.42
N ASP A 122 21.49 -17.17 -9.37
CA ASP A 122 21.41 -18.64 -9.44
C ASP A 122 20.14 -19.10 -10.20
N ILE A 123 19.07 -18.28 -10.18
CA ILE A 123 17.89 -18.48 -11.04
C ILE A 123 18.27 -18.31 -12.51
N LEU A 124 18.97 -17.22 -12.83
CA LEU A 124 19.40 -16.92 -14.20
C LEU A 124 20.37 -17.97 -14.73
N LEU A 125 21.29 -18.46 -13.90
CA LEU A 125 22.20 -19.56 -14.25
C LEU A 125 21.43 -20.86 -14.53
N LYS A 126 20.43 -21.20 -13.70
CA LYS A 126 19.59 -22.39 -13.90
C LYS A 126 18.76 -22.32 -15.19
N MET A 127 18.36 -21.11 -15.59
CA MET A 127 17.68 -20.85 -16.87
C MET A 127 18.63 -20.87 -18.08
N VAL A 128 19.95 -20.97 -17.87
CA VAL A 128 20.98 -20.77 -18.91
C VAL A 128 20.79 -19.40 -19.59
N ALA A 129 20.47 -18.38 -18.78
CA ALA A 129 20.20 -17.04 -19.27
C ALA A 129 21.50 -16.29 -19.59
N THR A 130 21.45 -15.48 -20.65
CA THR A 130 22.47 -14.50 -20.99
C THR A 130 21.95 -13.11 -20.63
N THR A 131 22.85 -12.24 -20.16
CA THR A 131 22.47 -10.90 -19.70
C THR A 131 23.34 -9.83 -20.35
N THR A 132 22.72 -8.79 -20.89
CA THR A 132 23.41 -7.61 -21.44
C THR A 132 22.80 -6.33 -20.87
N ILE A 133 23.65 -5.37 -20.52
CA ILE A 133 23.21 -4.09 -19.96
C ILE A 133 23.33 -3.01 -21.04
N ASN A 134 22.28 -2.23 -21.19
CA ASN A 134 22.26 -1.04 -22.05
C ASN A 134 21.57 0.11 -21.31
N GLY A 135 22.39 0.99 -20.73
CA GLY A 135 21.92 2.12 -19.92
C GLY A 135 21.03 1.64 -18.76
N ASP A 136 19.77 2.07 -18.76
CA ASP A 136 18.78 1.75 -17.72
C ASP A 136 18.18 0.33 -17.87
N SER A 137 18.46 -0.38 -18.96
CA SER A 137 17.85 -1.68 -19.28
C SER A 137 18.81 -2.86 -19.10
N LEU A 138 18.36 -3.89 -18.38
CA LEU A 138 18.98 -5.22 -18.34
C LEU A 138 18.20 -6.15 -19.28
N THR A 139 18.84 -6.59 -20.35
CA THR A 139 18.28 -7.60 -21.25
C THR A 139 18.65 -8.97 -20.74
N ILE A 140 17.66 -9.85 -20.62
CA ILE A 140 17.78 -11.23 -20.16
C ILE A 140 17.18 -12.12 -21.24
N ASN A 141 18.02 -12.94 -21.86
CA ASN A 141 17.60 -13.90 -22.88
C ASN A 141 17.93 -15.31 -22.44
N PHE A 142 16.97 -16.23 -22.56
CA PHE A 142 17.17 -17.65 -22.27
C PHE A 142 16.46 -18.50 -23.33
N PRO A 143 16.89 -19.76 -23.55
CA PRO A 143 16.23 -20.63 -24.50
C PRO A 143 14.76 -20.84 -24.14
N ALA A 144 13.85 -20.63 -25.10
CA ALA A 144 12.41 -20.69 -24.88
C ALA A 144 11.96 -22.08 -24.38
N PRO A 145 11.42 -22.19 -23.15
CA PRO A 145 10.90 -23.45 -22.63
C PRO A 145 9.76 -23.99 -23.50
N GLN A 146 9.63 -25.31 -23.59
CA GLN A 146 8.56 -26.00 -24.30
C GLN A 146 7.57 -26.61 -23.30
N ILE A 147 6.30 -26.27 -23.43
CA ILE A 147 5.22 -26.94 -22.73
C ILE A 147 4.91 -28.23 -23.48
N GLN A 148 5.26 -29.36 -22.85
CA GLN A 148 5.19 -30.69 -23.45
C GLN A 148 3.84 -31.36 -23.23
N ASP A 149 3.22 -31.13 -22.07
CA ASP A 149 1.91 -31.68 -21.75
C ASP A 149 1.17 -30.82 -20.73
N ILE A 150 -0.17 -30.90 -20.74
CA ILE A 150 -1.04 -30.30 -19.74
C ILE A 150 -2.11 -31.33 -19.34
N GLN A 151 -2.09 -31.71 -18.07
CA GLN A 151 -3.00 -32.68 -17.48
C GLN A 151 -3.91 -32.00 -16.47
N LEU A 152 -5.16 -32.46 -16.41
CA LEU A 152 -6.13 -32.05 -15.40
C LEU A 152 -6.51 -33.28 -14.58
N GLU A 153 -6.26 -33.23 -13.28
CA GLU A 153 -6.55 -34.28 -12.31
C GLU A 153 -7.58 -33.78 -11.29
N ASN A 154 -8.53 -34.63 -10.92
CA ASN A 154 -9.58 -34.29 -9.97
C ASN A 154 -9.42 -35.07 -8.66
N TYR A 155 -9.17 -34.35 -7.56
CA TYR A 155 -9.05 -34.88 -6.21
C TYR A 155 -10.19 -34.36 -5.31
N GLY A 156 -11.37 -34.15 -5.87
CA GLY A 156 -12.55 -33.67 -5.16
C GLY A 156 -12.55 -32.15 -5.00
N ALA A 157 -12.29 -31.66 -3.79
CA ALA A 157 -12.23 -30.22 -3.50
C ALA A 157 -11.00 -29.55 -4.13
N VAL A 158 -9.96 -30.32 -4.41
CA VAL A 158 -8.76 -29.88 -5.11
C VAL A 158 -8.81 -30.40 -6.55
N GLN A 159 -8.65 -29.49 -7.50
CA GLN A 159 -8.59 -29.80 -8.92
C GLN A 159 -7.26 -29.30 -9.46
N ARG A 160 -6.42 -30.23 -9.92
CA ARG A 160 -5.01 -30.00 -10.17
C ARG A 160 -4.75 -29.93 -11.67
N ILE A 161 -4.09 -28.87 -12.11
CA ILE A 161 -3.50 -28.76 -13.43
C ILE A 161 -2.00 -28.98 -13.32
N ILE A 162 -1.46 -29.93 -14.09
CA ILE A 162 -0.01 -30.19 -14.18
C ILE A 162 0.46 -29.75 -15.55
N ILE A 163 1.38 -28.80 -15.59
CA ILE A 163 2.05 -28.35 -16.81
C ILE A 163 3.44 -28.98 -16.83
N GLN A 164 3.70 -29.88 -17.77
CA GLN A 164 5.01 -30.50 -17.98
C GLN A 164 5.85 -29.66 -18.94
N LEU A 165 7.11 -29.43 -18.57
CA LEU A 165 8.04 -28.59 -19.30
C LEU A 165 9.32 -29.36 -19.64
N ASP A 166 10.00 -28.98 -20.72
CA ASP A 166 11.34 -29.50 -21.03
C ASP A 166 12.44 -28.90 -20.12
N ARG A 167 12.20 -27.68 -19.59
CA ARG A 167 13.10 -26.93 -18.71
C ARG A 167 12.33 -25.98 -17.79
N PRO A 168 12.95 -25.47 -16.72
CA PRO A 168 12.36 -24.42 -15.88
C PRO A 168 11.89 -23.19 -16.67
N THR A 169 10.87 -22.51 -16.16
CA THR A 169 10.36 -21.27 -16.77
C THR A 169 9.89 -20.27 -15.73
N PHE A 170 9.60 -19.06 -16.19
CA PHE A 170 8.93 -18.02 -15.42
C PHE A 170 7.44 -18.00 -15.74
N TRP A 171 6.62 -17.65 -14.75
CA TRP A 171 5.18 -17.54 -14.91
C TRP A 171 4.58 -16.38 -14.14
N GLN A 172 3.40 -15.95 -14.57
CA GLN A 172 2.60 -14.91 -13.94
C GLN A 172 1.16 -15.38 -13.81
N VAL A 173 0.49 -14.93 -12.75
CA VAL A 173 -0.90 -15.25 -12.44
C VAL A 173 -1.71 -13.98 -12.41
N SER A 174 -2.85 -13.98 -13.11
CA SER A 174 -3.89 -12.98 -12.93
C SER A 174 -5.20 -13.71 -12.67
N GLN A 175 -5.81 -13.45 -11.53
CA GLN A 175 -7.09 -14.05 -11.16
C GLN A 175 -8.16 -12.95 -11.03
N ALA A 176 -9.36 -13.26 -11.48
CA ALA A 176 -10.57 -12.49 -11.25
C ALA A 176 -11.68 -13.45 -10.79
N LYS A 177 -12.91 -12.93 -10.66
CA LYS A 177 -14.08 -13.76 -10.35
C LYS A 177 -14.19 -14.94 -11.32
N ASN A 178 -14.14 -16.16 -10.80
CA ASN A 178 -14.30 -17.43 -11.54
C ASN A 178 -13.34 -17.62 -12.73
N GLU A 179 -12.31 -16.80 -12.89
CA GLU A 179 -11.42 -16.83 -14.05
C GLU A 179 -9.98 -16.61 -13.60
N ALA A 180 -9.06 -17.34 -14.23
CA ALA A 180 -7.63 -17.13 -14.04
C ALA A 180 -6.89 -17.25 -15.38
N VAL A 181 -5.81 -16.50 -15.49
CA VAL A 181 -4.87 -16.57 -16.60
C VAL A 181 -3.48 -16.82 -16.07
N ILE A 182 -2.87 -17.91 -16.52
CA ILE A 182 -1.47 -18.23 -16.26
C ILE A 182 -0.68 -17.89 -17.51
N THR A 183 0.24 -16.95 -17.40
CA THR A 183 1.16 -16.59 -18.49
C THR A 183 2.50 -17.23 -18.21
N LEU A 184 2.99 -18.07 -19.12
CA LEU A 184 4.30 -18.72 -19.04
C LEU A 184 5.22 -18.14 -20.10
N GLU A 185 6.49 -17.92 -19.74
CA GLU A 185 7.54 -17.69 -20.73
C GLU A 185 7.84 -19.02 -21.46
N GLY A 186 7.79 -19.03 -22.78
CA GLY A 186 7.97 -20.24 -23.58
C GLY A 186 6.75 -20.62 -24.41
N ASN A 187 6.91 -21.72 -25.14
CA ASN A 187 6.02 -22.11 -26.23
C ASN A 187 5.29 -23.41 -25.95
N ALA A 188 3.99 -23.42 -26.26
CA ALA A 188 3.18 -24.63 -26.25
C ALA A 188 3.32 -25.39 -27.56
N GLN A 189 3.39 -26.72 -27.48
CA GLN A 189 3.30 -27.57 -28.66
C GLN A 189 1.98 -27.35 -29.42
N GLN A 190 2.03 -27.39 -30.75
CA GLN A 190 0.85 -27.14 -31.60
C GLN A 190 -0.30 -28.12 -31.30
N SER A 191 0.01 -29.37 -30.93
CA SER A 191 -0.97 -30.36 -30.50
C SER A 191 -1.77 -29.91 -29.27
N LEU A 192 -1.12 -29.27 -28.29
CA LEU A 192 -1.78 -28.75 -27.09
C LEU A 192 -2.64 -27.53 -27.40
N ILE A 193 -2.17 -26.63 -28.27
CA ILE A 193 -2.96 -25.48 -28.73
C ILE A 193 -4.23 -25.98 -29.44
N SER A 194 -4.12 -26.97 -30.32
CA SER A 194 -5.27 -27.59 -30.98
C SER A 194 -6.21 -28.31 -30.00
N LYS A 195 -5.70 -28.86 -28.89
CA LYS A 195 -6.50 -29.50 -27.84
C LYS A 195 -7.32 -28.51 -27.03
N PHE A 196 -6.77 -27.33 -26.74
CA PHE A 196 -7.40 -26.30 -25.89
C PHE A 196 -7.77 -25.05 -26.70
N GLN A 197 -8.64 -25.24 -27.69
CA GLN A 197 -9.18 -24.12 -28.48
C GLN A 197 -10.19 -23.31 -27.66
N PRO A 198 -10.28 -21.97 -27.90
CA PRO A 198 -11.23 -21.12 -27.20
C PRO A 198 -12.65 -21.65 -27.35
N GLN A 199 -13.30 -21.95 -26.22
CA GLN A 199 -14.72 -22.25 -26.23
C GLN A 199 -15.53 -20.95 -26.30
N THR A 200 -16.57 -20.92 -27.15
CA THR A 200 -17.53 -19.81 -27.20
C THR A 200 -18.39 -19.86 -25.94
N ILE A 201 -17.92 -19.23 -24.86
CA ILE A 201 -18.70 -19.05 -23.65
C ILE A 201 -19.31 -17.65 -23.71
N SER A 202 -20.61 -17.59 -23.94
CA SER A 202 -21.40 -16.35 -23.95
C SER A 202 -21.59 -15.83 -22.52
N ASN A 203 -20.54 -15.28 -21.90
CA ASN A 203 -20.66 -14.57 -20.63
C ASN A 203 -20.70 -13.07 -20.88
N SER A 204 -21.91 -12.51 -20.85
CA SER A 204 -22.23 -11.12 -21.20
C SER A 204 -22.07 -10.11 -20.05
N ASN A 205 -21.36 -10.43 -18.96
CA ASN A 205 -21.07 -9.48 -17.89
C ASN A 205 -19.66 -9.70 -17.34
N GLN A 206 -18.72 -8.82 -17.72
CA GLN A 206 -17.40 -8.73 -17.10
C GLN A 206 -17.53 -8.10 -15.71
N ASN A 207 -17.98 -8.87 -14.72
CA ASN A 207 -17.85 -8.48 -13.32
C ASN A 207 -16.54 -9.05 -12.76
N ASN A 208 -15.56 -8.18 -12.53
CA ASN A 208 -14.27 -8.56 -11.93
C ASN A 208 -14.29 -8.45 -10.40
N ASP A 209 -15.43 -8.10 -9.79
CA ASP A 209 -15.58 -8.01 -8.34
C ASP A 209 -15.56 -9.41 -7.71
N GLU A 210 -14.51 -9.69 -6.95
CA GLU A 210 -14.33 -10.97 -6.27
C GLU A 210 -15.31 -11.20 -5.11
N ASP A 211 -15.92 -10.13 -4.59
CA ASP A 211 -16.93 -10.24 -3.51
C ASP A 211 -18.28 -10.72 -4.06
N ASP A 212 -18.53 -10.55 -5.36
CA ASP A 212 -19.72 -11.05 -6.01
C ASP A 212 -19.56 -12.53 -6.35
N LEU A 213 -19.91 -13.42 -5.42
CA LEU A 213 -19.95 -14.86 -5.68
C LEU A 213 -21.16 -15.33 -6.51
N GLY A 214 -22.04 -14.43 -6.96
CA GLY A 214 -23.24 -14.78 -7.73
C GLY A 214 -24.23 -15.69 -7.00
N ASN A 215 -25.08 -16.38 -7.78
CA ASN A 215 -25.98 -17.43 -7.29
C ASN A 215 -25.27 -18.79 -7.29
N SER A 216 -25.21 -19.43 -6.12
CA SER A 216 -24.47 -20.67 -5.81
C SER A 216 -24.84 -21.93 -6.60
N ASN A 217 -25.73 -21.84 -7.60
CA ASN A 217 -26.25 -23.01 -8.33
C ASN A 217 -25.38 -23.45 -9.52
N ASN A 218 -24.35 -22.67 -9.91
CA ASN A 218 -23.48 -22.97 -11.04
C ASN A 218 -22.02 -23.15 -10.59
N ASN A 219 -21.74 -24.15 -9.75
CA ASN A 219 -20.34 -24.53 -9.48
C ASN A 219 -19.81 -25.40 -10.62
N LEU A 220 -19.34 -24.73 -11.68
CA LEU A 220 -18.62 -25.39 -12.77
C LEU A 220 -17.27 -25.89 -12.24
N PRO A 221 -16.82 -27.09 -12.63
CA PRO A 221 -15.48 -27.54 -12.31
C PRO A 221 -14.43 -26.65 -13.00
N THR A 222 -13.20 -26.73 -12.51
CA THR A 222 -12.02 -26.12 -13.13
C THR A 222 -11.90 -26.63 -14.55
N GLN A 223 -11.83 -25.71 -15.50
CA GLN A 223 -11.75 -26.01 -16.92
C GLN A 223 -10.71 -25.13 -17.58
N ILE A 224 -9.87 -25.74 -18.43
CA ILE A 224 -9.01 -24.99 -19.33
C ILE A 224 -9.86 -24.55 -20.52
N THR A 225 -10.07 -23.25 -20.65
CA THR A 225 -10.95 -22.68 -21.70
C THR A 225 -10.20 -22.32 -22.97
N ALA A 226 -8.90 -22.01 -22.86
CA ALA A 226 -8.03 -21.76 -24.00
C ALA A 226 -6.55 -21.91 -23.62
N LEU A 227 -5.73 -22.31 -24.60
CA LEU A 227 -4.29 -22.17 -24.58
C LEU A 227 -3.85 -21.33 -25.78
N GLU A 228 -3.41 -20.10 -25.51
CA GLU A 228 -2.92 -19.18 -26.54
C GLU A 228 -1.39 -19.18 -26.54
N ASN A 229 -0.77 -19.01 -27.70
CA ASN A 229 0.67 -18.84 -27.85
C ASN A 229 0.97 -17.79 -28.91
N ASN A 230 1.99 -16.95 -28.67
CA ASN A 230 2.41 -15.91 -29.62
C ASN A 230 3.89 -16.05 -30.06
N GLY A 231 4.49 -17.23 -29.88
CA GLY A 231 5.90 -17.52 -30.19
C GLY A 231 6.91 -17.16 -29.10
N VAL A 232 6.50 -16.40 -28.08
CA VAL A 232 7.36 -16.05 -26.92
C VAL A 232 6.73 -16.45 -25.60
N ILE A 233 5.42 -16.24 -25.47
CA ILE A 233 4.66 -16.58 -24.27
C ILE A 233 3.47 -17.48 -24.59
N SER A 234 3.12 -18.32 -23.64
CA SER A 234 1.90 -19.12 -23.63
C SER A 234 0.95 -18.66 -22.53
N ARG A 235 -0.33 -18.53 -22.83
CA ARG A 235 -1.38 -18.13 -21.87
C ARG A 235 -2.41 -19.23 -21.73
N LEU A 236 -2.49 -19.79 -20.54
CA LEU A 236 -3.51 -20.77 -20.15
C LEU A 236 -4.67 -20.03 -19.48
N LYS A 237 -5.84 -20.02 -20.11
CA LYS A 237 -7.07 -19.47 -19.55
C LYS A 237 -7.84 -20.57 -18.85
N ILE A 238 -8.28 -20.28 -17.63
CA ILE A 238 -8.88 -21.25 -16.71
C ILE A 238 -10.18 -20.65 -16.17
N ASN A 239 -11.28 -21.39 -16.26
CA ASN A 239 -12.46 -21.13 -15.46
C ASN A 239 -12.30 -21.82 -14.11
N LEU A 240 -12.62 -21.11 -13.04
CA LEU A 240 -12.55 -21.58 -11.66
C LEU A 240 -13.97 -21.75 -11.09
N PRO A 241 -14.16 -22.76 -10.22
CA PRO A 241 -15.34 -22.82 -9.37
C PRO A 241 -15.49 -21.56 -8.52
N THR A 242 -16.71 -21.30 -8.04
CA THR A 242 -16.97 -20.11 -7.22
C THR A 242 -16.23 -20.21 -5.89
N ALA A 243 -15.62 -19.10 -5.46
CA ALA A 243 -14.78 -19.00 -4.26
C ALA A 243 -13.55 -19.91 -4.25
N TYR A 244 -13.07 -20.34 -5.42
CA TYR A 244 -11.79 -21.03 -5.56
C TYR A 244 -10.69 -20.03 -5.93
N GLY A 245 -9.48 -20.31 -5.48
CA GLY A 245 -8.25 -19.65 -5.93
C GLY A 245 -7.23 -20.66 -6.44
N LEU A 246 -6.09 -20.13 -6.91
CA LEU A 246 -4.98 -20.94 -7.39
C LEU A 246 -3.82 -20.95 -6.41
N GLN A 247 -3.43 -22.15 -5.98
CA GLN A 247 -2.17 -22.40 -5.28
C GLN A 247 -1.19 -22.99 -6.29
N ILE A 248 -0.03 -22.35 -6.48
CA ILE A 248 0.92 -22.75 -7.53
C ILE A 248 2.26 -23.12 -6.91
N SER A 249 2.79 -24.25 -7.35
CA SER A 249 4.13 -24.71 -6.99
C SER A 249 4.87 -25.23 -8.22
N SER A 250 6.17 -25.46 -8.07
CA SER A 250 7.00 -26.05 -9.12
C SER A 250 7.86 -27.17 -8.55
N VAL A 251 8.14 -28.17 -9.38
CA VAL A 251 9.03 -29.28 -9.04
C VAL A 251 10.05 -29.45 -10.14
N ASP A 252 11.27 -29.86 -9.77
CA ASP A 252 12.31 -30.21 -10.73
C ASP A 252 12.30 -31.71 -11.06
N ASN A 253 12.86 -32.10 -12.20
CA ASN A 253 13.09 -33.49 -12.64
C ASN A 253 11.84 -34.43 -12.68
N PRO A 254 11.06 -34.43 -13.79
CA PRO A 254 11.08 -33.43 -14.85
C PRO A 254 10.46 -32.11 -14.37
N PRO A 255 10.90 -30.96 -14.92
CA PRO A 255 10.34 -29.65 -14.60
C PRO A 255 8.82 -29.62 -14.82
N ARG A 256 8.07 -29.35 -13.76
CA ARG A 256 6.61 -29.22 -13.80
C ARG A 256 6.14 -28.02 -12.99
N ILE A 257 5.07 -27.37 -13.44
CA ILE A 257 4.28 -26.43 -12.65
C ILE A 257 2.99 -27.13 -12.25
N ILE A 258 2.71 -27.14 -10.94
CA ILE A 258 1.52 -27.74 -10.34
C ILE A 258 0.62 -26.61 -9.89
N ILE A 259 -0.62 -26.60 -10.38
CA ILE A 259 -1.61 -25.55 -10.13
C ILE A 259 -2.82 -26.21 -9.50
N ASP A 260 -3.02 -25.97 -8.22
CA ASP A 260 -4.17 -26.48 -7.47
C ASP A 260 -5.26 -25.42 -7.41
N SER A 261 -6.38 -25.70 -8.07
CA SER A 261 -7.63 -24.95 -7.92
C SER A 261 -8.38 -25.48 -6.70
N ARG A 262 -8.51 -24.65 -5.67
CA ARG A 262 -9.05 -25.04 -4.35
C ARG A 262 -9.64 -23.84 -3.59
N PRO A 263 -10.56 -24.05 -2.64
CA PRO A 263 -11.17 -22.96 -1.87
C PRO A 263 -10.23 -22.35 -0.81
N ASP A 264 -9.16 -23.06 -0.46
CA ASP A 264 -8.14 -22.73 0.55
C ASP A 264 -6.76 -22.55 -0.11
N ALA A 265 -6.69 -21.70 -1.13
CA ALA A 265 -5.51 -21.57 -2.00
C ALA A 265 -4.38 -20.67 -1.46
N MET A 266 -4.58 -19.93 -0.37
CA MET A 266 -3.57 -19.00 0.16
C MET A 266 -2.49 -19.77 0.92
N ASP A 267 -1.22 -19.52 0.59
CA ASP A 267 -0.10 -20.03 1.37
C ASP A 267 0.12 -19.23 2.65
N GLU A 268 0.13 -19.89 3.80
CA GLU A 268 0.48 -19.24 5.06
C GLU A 268 1.97 -18.90 5.08
N LYS A 269 2.30 -17.68 5.52
CA LYS A 269 3.69 -17.25 5.64
C LYS A 269 3.90 -16.13 6.65
N ARG A 270 5.14 -16.02 7.12
CA ARG A 270 5.66 -14.92 7.91
C ARG A 270 7.02 -14.51 7.37
N ILE A 271 7.13 -13.29 6.88
CA ILE A 271 8.33 -12.74 6.26
C ILE A 271 8.72 -11.49 7.02
N VAL A 272 9.79 -11.58 7.80
CA VAL A 272 10.46 -10.38 8.34
C VAL A 272 11.11 -9.67 7.16
N TRP A 273 10.41 -8.68 6.59
CA TRP A 273 10.84 -8.00 5.37
C TRP A 273 12.02 -7.08 5.66
N GLN A 274 11.91 -6.33 6.77
CA GLN A 274 13.00 -5.63 7.42
C GLN A 274 12.67 -5.47 8.92
N PRO A 275 13.63 -5.14 9.80
CA PRO A 275 13.35 -4.95 11.22
C PRO A 275 12.17 -3.99 11.47
N GLY A 276 11.14 -4.43 12.19
CA GLY A 276 9.96 -3.62 12.46
C GLY A 276 8.92 -3.50 11.32
N LEU A 277 9.08 -4.23 10.21
CA LEU A 277 8.04 -4.41 9.19
C LEU A 277 7.98 -5.88 8.76
N ILE A 278 6.90 -6.55 9.16
CA ILE A 278 6.72 -8.00 8.99
C ILE A 278 5.46 -8.24 8.18
N TRP A 279 5.56 -9.02 7.12
CA TRP A 279 4.43 -9.51 6.36
C TRP A 279 3.98 -10.87 6.89
N ASN A 280 2.68 -11.00 7.15
CA ASN A 280 2.05 -12.24 7.56
C ASN A 280 0.85 -12.59 6.65
N GLN A 281 0.64 -13.88 6.46
CA GLN A 281 -0.57 -14.47 5.84
C GLN A 281 -0.94 -15.72 6.63
N LYS A 282 -2.18 -15.80 7.12
CA LYS A 282 -2.68 -16.97 7.86
C LYS A 282 -4.17 -17.14 7.69
N TYR A 283 -4.63 -18.38 7.79
CA TYR A 283 -6.03 -18.68 8.00
C TYR A 283 -6.39 -18.48 9.46
N ILE A 284 -7.37 -17.61 9.73
CA ILE A 284 -7.93 -17.43 11.06
C ILE A 284 -9.28 -18.14 11.12
N GLN A 285 -9.36 -19.14 11.99
CA GLN A 285 -10.61 -19.83 12.26
C GLN A 285 -11.51 -18.97 13.13
N LEU A 286 -12.75 -18.74 12.69
CA LEU A 286 -13.80 -18.13 13.49
C LEU A 286 -15.03 -19.04 13.41
N ASP A 287 -15.41 -19.59 14.57
CA ASP A 287 -16.45 -20.61 14.66
C ASP A 287 -16.13 -21.80 13.73
N LYS A 288 -16.93 -22.02 12.68
CA LYS A 288 -16.73 -23.08 11.68
C LYS A 288 -16.01 -22.61 10.40
N ASP A 289 -15.84 -21.31 10.24
CA ASP A 289 -15.35 -20.70 9.01
C ASP A 289 -13.86 -20.35 9.12
N TRP A 290 -13.16 -20.37 7.99
CA TRP A 290 -11.75 -20.03 7.90
C TRP A 290 -11.57 -18.82 7.00
N PHE A 291 -10.94 -17.78 7.52
CA PHE A 291 -10.69 -16.54 6.78
C PHE A 291 -9.22 -16.43 6.40
N PRO A 292 -8.88 -16.28 5.10
CA PRO A 292 -7.54 -15.89 4.71
C PRO A 292 -7.30 -14.43 5.12
N VAL A 293 -6.33 -14.22 6.01
CA VAL A 293 -5.98 -12.89 6.53
C VAL A 293 -4.54 -12.58 6.15
N THR A 294 -4.36 -11.48 5.41
CA THR A 294 -3.04 -10.92 5.09
C THR A 294 -2.86 -9.64 5.90
N TRP A 295 -1.74 -9.50 6.59
CA TRP A 295 -1.44 -8.26 7.30
C TRP A 295 0.04 -7.90 7.32
N LEU A 296 0.28 -6.59 7.44
CA LEU A 296 1.58 -6.04 7.78
C LEU A 296 1.57 -5.69 9.27
N GLU A 297 2.56 -6.19 10.01
CA GLU A 297 2.85 -5.80 11.39
C GLU A 297 4.01 -4.80 11.38
N ILE A 298 3.77 -3.62 11.95
CA ILE A 298 4.69 -2.50 11.94
C ILE A 298 5.04 -2.10 13.37
N ASP A 299 6.33 -1.89 13.62
CA ASP A 299 6.84 -1.26 14.83
C ASP A 299 6.88 0.26 14.67
N PRO A 300 5.89 1.00 15.20
CA PRO A 300 5.84 2.45 15.03
C PRO A 300 6.92 3.17 15.86
N LYS A 301 7.67 2.46 16.71
CA LYS A 301 8.81 2.99 17.47
C LYS A 301 10.14 2.80 16.75
N ASN A 302 10.18 2.07 15.63
CA ASN A 302 11.41 1.94 14.86
C ASN A 302 11.72 3.30 14.19
N PRO A 303 12.87 3.94 14.49
CA PRO A 303 13.21 5.26 13.96
C PRO A 303 13.40 5.29 12.44
N GLN A 304 13.58 4.14 11.79
CA GLN A 304 13.68 4.04 10.34
C GLN A 304 12.31 4.03 9.65
N ILE A 305 11.22 3.87 10.40
CA ILE A 305 9.87 3.73 9.85
C ILE A 305 9.09 5.01 10.11
N THR A 306 8.52 5.58 9.05
CA THR A 306 7.52 6.66 9.13
C THR A 306 6.23 6.19 8.50
N ILE A 307 5.10 6.59 9.07
CA ILE A 307 3.76 6.21 8.59
C ILE A 307 2.98 7.49 8.34
N LYS A 308 2.34 7.62 7.17
CA LYS A 308 1.53 8.80 6.83
C LYS A 308 0.27 8.42 6.05
N PRO A 309 -0.83 9.17 6.18
CA PRO A 309 -1.88 9.16 5.18
C PRO A 309 -1.32 9.67 3.84
N ILE A 310 -1.81 9.11 2.75
CA ILE A 310 -1.44 9.48 1.38
C ILE A 310 -2.72 9.61 0.56
N THR A 311 -2.84 10.67 -0.22
CA THR A 311 -3.94 10.90 -1.17
C THR A 311 -3.54 10.50 -2.58
N ALA A 312 -4.51 10.14 -3.42
CA ALA A 312 -4.30 9.74 -4.80
C ALA A 312 -3.81 10.88 -5.70
N ASN A 313 -4.02 12.13 -5.28
CA ASN A 313 -3.58 13.33 -5.97
C ASN A 313 -2.87 14.25 -4.96
N SER A 314 -1.68 14.73 -5.32
CA SER A 314 -0.84 15.58 -4.48
C SER A 314 -1.17 17.07 -4.56
N THR A 315 -1.99 17.48 -5.53
CA THR A 315 -2.29 18.90 -5.81
C THR A 315 -3.72 19.31 -5.48
N SER A 316 -4.62 18.33 -5.34
CA SER A 316 -6.03 18.57 -4.98
C SER A 316 -6.65 17.33 -4.33
N MET A 317 -7.77 17.52 -3.65
CA MET A 317 -8.55 16.44 -3.03
C MET A 317 -9.48 15.71 -4.00
N ARG A 318 -9.40 16.00 -5.31
CA ARG A 318 -10.12 15.25 -6.34
C ARG A 318 -9.19 14.28 -7.03
N GLY A 319 -9.55 13.01 -6.99
CA GLY A 319 -8.90 11.97 -7.76
C GLY A 319 -8.95 10.61 -7.08
N THR A 320 -8.88 9.56 -7.89
CA THR A 320 -8.64 8.19 -7.42
C THR A 320 -7.60 7.52 -8.31
N ASN A 321 -6.79 6.65 -7.74
CA ASN A 321 -5.77 5.87 -8.46
C ASN A 321 -5.74 4.44 -7.90
N PRO A 322 -5.29 3.41 -8.66
CA PRO A 322 -5.01 2.11 -8.06
C PRO A 322 -4.02 2.25 -6.90
N LEU A 323 -4.21 1.45 -5.84
CA LEU A 323 -3.38 1.55 -4.63
C LEU A 323 -1.87 1.42 -4.93
N ILE A 324 -1.51 0.48 -5.81
CA ILE A 324 -0.13 0.26 -6.25
C ILE A 324 0.46 1.48 -6.96
N THR A 325 -0.36 2.26 -7.68
CA THR A 325 0.08 3.50 -8.32
C THR A 325 0.39 4.54 -7.26
N ILE A 326 -0.51 4.75 -6.29
CA ILE A 326 -0.29 5.69 -5.17
C ILE A 326 0.96 5.31 -4.36
N ASN A 327 1.13 4.02 -4.06
CA ASN A 327 2.29 3.48 -3.36
C ASN A 327 3.59 3.82 -4.10
N SER A 328 3.64 3.56 -5.41
CA SER A 328 4.80 3.83 -6.25
C SER A 328 5.13 5.32 -6.40
N GLU A 329 4.14 6.17 -6.68
CA GLU A 329 4.31 7.62 -6.88
C GLU A 329 4.72 8.35 -5.59
N SER A 330 4.30 7.84 -4.44
CA SER A 330 4.68 8.39 -3.13
C SER A 330 6.04 7.90 -2.64
N ASN A 331 6.62 6.85 -3.24
CA ASN A 331 7.80 6.13 -2.73
C ASN A 331 7.57 5.46 -1.37
N ALA A 332 6.33 5.04 -1.08
CA ALA A 332 6.05 4.22 0.09
C ALA A 332 6.52 2.78 -0.15
N VAL A 333 7.20 2.15 0.82
CA VAL A 333 7.59 0.73 0.70
C VAL A 333 6.42 -0.20 0.90
N ALA A 334 5.38 0.24 1.61
CA ALA A 334 4.15 -0.51 1.81
C ALA A 334 2.96 0.44 1.92
N MET A 335 1.75 -0.06 1.70
CA MET A 335 0.53 0.73 1.80
C MET A 335 -0.70 -0.15 2.03
N ILE A 336 -1.71 0.34 2.75
CA ILE A 336 -3.07 -0.20 2.72
C ILE A 336 -4.03 0.90 2.27
N ASN A 337 -5.15 0.56 1.61
CA ASN A 337 -6.19 1.54 1.33
C ASN A 337 -6.77 2.13 2.63
N GLY A 338 -7.33 3.34 2.55
CA GLY A 338 -7.65 4.17 3.71
C GLY A 338 -9.14 4.42 3.93
N GLY A 339 -9.48 5.68 4.13
CA GLY A 339 -10.84 6.15 4.43
C GLY A 339 -11.75 6.23 3.20
N PHE A 340 -13.04 6.35 3.47
CA PHE A 340 -14.10 6.42 2.47
C PHE A 340 -13.99 7.64 1.55
N PHE A 341 -14.55 7.49 0.35
CA PHE A 341 -14.65 8.54 -0.65
C PHE A 341 -15.90 8.32 -1.50
N ASN A 342 -16.33 9.35 -2.22
CA ASN A 342 -17.39 9.22 -3.19
C ASN A 342 -16.80 8.87 -4.56
N ARG A 343 -17.07 7.65 -5.06
CA ARG A 343 -16.53 7.15 -6.34
C ARG A 343 -16.94 7.97 -7.57
N ASN A 344 -18.08 8.67 -7.53
CA ASN A 344 -18.59 9.40 -8.68
C ASN A 344 -17.86 10.73 -8.87
N ASN A 345 -17.66 11.48 -7.79
CA ASN A 345 -16.97 12.77 -7.83
C ASN A 345 -15.49 12.68 -7.41
N GLN A 346 -15.05 11.54 -6.91
CA GLN A 346 -13.66 11.23 -6.52
C GLN A 346 -13.15 12.11 -5.37
N LEU A 347 -14.02 12.47 -4.42
CA LEU A 347 -13.71 13.34 -3.28
C LEU A 347 -13.79 12.58 -1.94
N PRO A 348 -13.02 12.99 -0.92
CA PRO A 348 -12.95 12.31 0.37
C PRO A 348 -14.25 12.44 1.20
N LEU A 349 -14.52 11.44 2.03
CA LEU A 349 -15.65 11.39 2.97
C LEU A 349 -15.17 11.02 4.38
N GLY A 350 -14.31 11.84 4.97
CA GLY A 350 -13.83 11.66 6.34
C GLY A 350 -12.48 12.31 6.60
N ALA A 351 -12.02 12.21 7.84
CA ALA A 351 -10.80 12.85 8.32
C ALA A 351 -9.56 12.40 7.54
N ILE A 352 -8.78 13.36 7.05
CA ILE A 352 -7.41 13.17 6.55
C ILE A 352 -6.59 14.34 7.07
N ARG A 353 -5.66 14.07 8.00
CA ARG A 353 -4.71 15.05 8.52
C ARG A 353 -3.30 14.55 8.27
N VAL A 354 -2.48 15.37 7.60
CA VAL A 354 -1.08 15.04 7.29
C VAL A 354 -0.18 16.15 7.80
N ASP A 355 0.83 15.80 8.58
CA ASP A 355 1.80 16.73 9.16
C ASP A 355 1.13 17.95 9.84
N GLY A 356 0.02 17.70 10.54
CA GLY A 356 -0.75 18.71 11.26
C GLY A 356 -1.80 19.47 10.42
N LYS A 357 -1.81 19.32 9.10
CA LYS A 357 -2.75 20.00 8.18
C LYS A 357 -3.96 19.14 7.86
N TRP A 358 -5.16 19.73 7.91
CA TRP A 358 -6.42 19.07 7.59
C TRP A 358 -6.70 19.09 6.09
N LEU A 359 -6.40 18.00 5.40
CA LEU A 359 -6.76 17.82 4.00
C LEU A 359 -8.27 17.55 3.82
N SER A 360 -8.88 16.86 4.79
CA SER A 360 -10.33 16.68 4.88
C SER A 360 -10.77 16.49 6.33
N GLY A 361 -11.90 17.07 6.73
CA GLY A 361 -12.42 17.02 8.09
C GLY A 361 -13.19 15.74 8.43
N PRO A 362 -13.32 15.38 9.72
CA PRO A 362 -14.12 14.24 10.16
C PRO A 362 -15.61 14.46 9.87
N ILE A 363 -16.34 13.36 9.65
CA ILE A 363 -17.79 13.37 9.42
C ILE A 363 -18.47 12.38 10.35
N LEU A 364 -19.72 12.66 10.71
CA LEU A 364 -20.65 11.70 11.32
C LEU A 364 -20.16 11.07 12.64
N ASN A 365 -19.20 11.71 13.33
CA ASN A 365 -18.54 11.16 14.53
C ASN A 365 -17.99 9.73 14.29
N ARG A 366 -17.45 9.48 13.10
CA ARG A 366 -16.90 8.17 12.71
C ARG A 366 -15.57 7.90 13.39
N GLY A 367 -15.25 6.61 13.50
CA GLY A 367 -13.97 6.11 13.95
C GLY A 367 -12.81 6.68 13.11
N ALA A 368 -11.75 7.06 13.79
CA ALA A 368 -10.51 7.56 13.25
C ALA A 368 -9.32 7.02 14.05
N ILE A 369 -8.19 6.89 13.36
CA ILE A 369 -6.88 6.64 13.97
C ILE A 369 -6.03 7.90 13.87
N ALA A 370 -5.30 8.21 14.93
CA ALA A 370 -4.35 9.30 15.02
C ALA A 370 -3.01 8.78 15.54
N TRP A 371 -1.90 9.28 15.00
CA TRP A 371 -0.56 8.85 15.42
C TRP A 371 0.52 9.91 15.20
N ASP A 372 1.65 9.71 15.87
CA ASP A 372 2.86 10.53 15.73
C ASP A 372 4.07 9.66 15.34
N ASN A 373 5.21 10.31 15.07
CA ASN A 373 6.47 9.62 14.73
C ASN A 373 7.23 9.12 15.98
N ARG A 374 6.64 9.20 17.17
CA ARG A 374 7.20 8.68 18.44
C ARG A 374 6.56 7.34 18.82
N GLY A 375 5.65 6.84 17.99
CA GLY A 375 4.93 5.60 18.19
C GLY A 375 3.72 5.73 19.12
N GLN A 376 3.23 6.95 19.38
CA GLN A 376 1.96 7.16 20.06
C GLN A 376 0.81 6.98 19.06
N ILE A 377 -0.22 6.25 19.47
CA ILE A 377 -1.37 5.92 18.63
C ILE A 377 -2.64 6.07 19.45
N ARG A 378 -3.67 6.62 18.81
CA ARG A 378 -5.01 6.80 19.37
C ARG A 378 -6.04 6.34 18.35
N ILE A 379 -7.00 5.52 18.77
CA ILE A 379 -8.17 5.18 17.95
C ILE A 379 -9.43 5.56 18.76
N ASP A 380 -10.31 6.36 18.17
CA ASP A 380 -11.63 6.71 18.72
C ASP A 380 -12.57 7.23 17.63
N ARG A 381 -13.80 7.55 18.01
CA ARG A 381 -14.71 8.38 17.23
C ARG A 381 -14.28 9.83 17.31
N LEU A 382 -14.30 10.52 16.17
CA LEU A 382 -13.75 11.85 16.03
C LEU A 382 -14.76 12.83 15.43
N SER A 383 -14.86 14.00 16.03
CA SER A 383 -15.49 15.19 15.44
C SER A 383 -14.55 16.39 15.47
N LEU A 384 -14.83 17.36 14.59
CA LEU A 384 -14.16 18.65 14.53
C LEU A 384 -15.24 19.72 14.60
N GLU A 385 -15.16 20.58 15.61
CA GLU A 385 -16.05 21.70 15.80
C GLU A 385 -15.32 22.98 15.39
N GLU A 386 -15.87 23.69 14.40
CA GLU A 386 -15.32 24.94 13.92
C GLU A 386 -16.35 26.06 14.06
N THR A 387 -15.93 27.22 14.53
CA THR A 387 -16.78 28.41 14.68
C THR A 387 -15.99 29.64 14.25
N LEU A 388 -16.57 30.45 13.37
CA LEU A 388 -16.08 31.80 13.13
C LEU A 388 -16.63 32.73 14.19
N ILE A 389 -15.75 33.52 14.80
CA ILE A 389 -16.09 34.49 15.84
C ILE A 389 -15.76 35.88 15.30
N THR A 390 -16.78 36.74 15.19
CA THR A 390 -16.59 38.11 14.73
C THR A 390 -15.96 38.99 15.82
N ALA A 391 -15.49 40.18 15.45
CA ALA A 391 -15.03 41.18 16.41
C ALA A 391 -16.11 41.61 17.44
N THR A 392 -17.40 41.45 17.11
CA THR A 392 -18.52 41.72 18.03
C THR A 392 -18.87 40.54 18.94
N GLY A 393 -18.18 39.40 18.78
CA GLY A 393 -18.44 38.17 19.53
C GLY A 393 -19.54 37.28 18.93
N GLN A 394 -20.11 37.64 17.78
CA GLN A 394 -21.07 36.79 17.08
C GLN A 394 -20.39 35.48 16.66
N ARG A 395 -21.04 34.35 16.96
CA ARG A 395 -20.55 33.00 16.65
C ARG A 395 -21.28 32.45 15.44
N PHE A 396 -20.52 31.99 14.45
CA PHE A 396 -21.02 31.41 13.22
C PHE A 396 -20.46 29.99 13.06
N PRO A 397 -21.24 28.94 13.38
CA PRO A 397 -20.76 27.57 13.35
C PRO A 397 -20.52 27.09 11.92
N LEU A 398 -19.47 26.30 11.75
CA LEU A 398 -19.11 25.64 10.50
C LEU A 398 -19.31 24.13 10.65
N THR A 399 -19.91 23.50 9.65
CA THR A 399 -20.34 22.10 9.71
C THR A 399 -19.30 21.12 9.20
N GLN A 400 -18.48 21.53 8.24
CA GLN A 400 -17.50 20.67 7.57
C GLN A 400 -16.24 21.46 7.20
N LEU A 401 -15.12 20.75 7.09
CA LEU A 401 -13.85 21.26 6.56
C LEU A 401 -13.41 20.40 5.37
N ASN A 402 -13.15 21.01 4.21
CA ASN A 402 -12.59 20.33 3.02
C ASN A 402 -13.25 18.96 2.73
N SER A 403 -14.58 18.91 2.70
CA SER A 403 -15.33 17.64 2.68
C SER A 403 -16.38 17.62 1.58
N ALA A 404 -16.54 16.47 0.93
CA ALA A 404 -17.66 16.22 0.00
C ALA A 404 -18.92 15.69 0.70
N PHE A 405 -18.92 15.59 2.03
CA PHE A 405 -20.10 15.20 2.78
C PHE A 405 -21.09 16.37 2.86
N LEU A 406 -22.20 16.26 2.13
CA LEU A 406 -23.17 17.34 1.98
C LEU A 406 -24.17 17.36 3.14
N THR A 407 -24.18 18.47 3.87
CA THR A 407 -25.21 18.79 4.87
C THR A 407 -25.76 20.19 4.62
N ALA A 408 -26.91 20.50 5.23
CA ALA A 408 -27.28 21.89 5.44
C ALA A 408 -26.25 22.58 6.36
N GLY A 409 -26.12 23.90 6.27
CA GLY A 409 -25.14 24.69 7.01
C GLY A 409 -23.96 25.15 6.14
N CYS A 410 -22.90 25.60 6.81
CA CYS A 410 -21.77 26.27 6.16
C CYS A 410 -20.47 25.49 6.34
N SER A 411 -19.82 25.15 5.24
CA SER A 411 -18.57 24.38 5.20
C SER A 411 -17.39 25.29 4.87
N ARG A 412 -16.22 25.03 5.45
CA ARG A 412 -14.98 25.76 5.17
C ARG A 412 -14.12 25.01 4.16
N TYR A 413 -13.59 25.72 3.17
CA TYR A 413 -12.67 25.19 2.16
C TYR A 413 -11.38 26.00 2.11
N THR A 414 -10.26 25.31 2.33
CA THR A 414 -8.90 25.87 2.36
C THR A 414 -8.10 25.42 1.14
N ARG A 415 -6.88 25.94 0.97
CA ARG A 415 -5.97 25.50 -0.07
C ARG A 415 -5.59 24.02 -0.02
N ASP A 416 -5.74 23.36 1.12
CA ASP A 416 -5.55 21.92 1.23
C ASP A 416 -6.61 21.10 0.45
N TRP A 417 -7.75 21.71 0.08
CA TRP A 417 -8.72 21.12 -0.86
C TRP A 417 -8.22 21.13 -2.32
N GLY A 418 -7.46 22.17 -2.67
CA GLY A 418 -7.02 22.49 -4.03
C GLY A 418 -6.94 24.00 -4.24
N SER A 419 -6.53 24.43 -5.43
CA SER A 419 -6.47 25.87 -5.79
C SER A 419 -7.84 26.49 -6.00
N ASN A 420 -8.82 25.70 -6.45
CA ASN A 420 -10.18 26.14 -6.73
C ASN A 420 -11.22 25.23 -6.07
N TYR A 421 -12.34 25.83 -5.67
CA TYR A 421 -13.55 25.14 -5.27
C TYR A 421 -14.54 25.11 -6.43
N HIS A 422 -15.13 23.94 -6.67
CA HIS A 422 -16.25 23.76 -7.59
C HIS A 422 -17.48 23.41 -6.74
N PRO A 423 -18.61 24.14 -6.87
CA PRO A 423 -19.82 23.88 -6.11
C PRO A 423 -20.27 22.42 -6.23
N LEU A 424 -20.69 21.84 -5.10
CA LEU A 424 -21.10 20.43 -5.06
C LEU A 424 -22.61 20.27 -5.23
N THR A 425 -23.37 21.35 -5.04
CA THR A 425 -24.81 21.46 -5.32
C THR A 425 -25.12 22.73 -6.11
N GLU A 426 -26.32 22.82 -6.66
CA GLU A 426 -26.80 24.06 -7.29
C GLU A 426 -27.17 25.11 -6.24
N ARG A 427 -27.01 26.38 -6.61
CA ARG A 427 -27.40 27.57 -5.84
C ARG A 427 -26.77 27.63 -4.45
N GLU A 428 -25.48 27.29 -4.37
CA GLU A 428 -24.69 27.54 -3.16
C GLU A 428 -24.43 29.04 -2.99
N THR A 429 -24.24 29.48 -1.75
CA THR A 429 -23.81 30.84 -1.40
C THR A 429 -22.51 30.75 -0.60
N GLY A 430 -21.76 31.84 -0.48
CA GLY A 430 -20.53 31.78 0.29
C GLY A 430 -19.88 33.11 0.63
N LEU A 431 -18.76 33.00 1.33
CA LEU A 431 -17.86 34.10 1.68
C LEU A 431 -16.45 33.77 1.23
N VAL A 432 -15.73 34.79 0.79
CA VAL A 432 -14.27 34.74 0.65
C VAL A 432 -13.67 35.41 1.87
N VAL A 433 -12.79 34.70 2.58
CA VAL A 433 -12.02 35.23 3.71
C VAL A 433 -10.55 35.29 3.30
N GLN A 434 -9.94 36.47 3.44
CA GLN A 434 -8.51 36.69 3.24
C GLN A 434 -7.90 37.26 4.52
N GLY A 435 -6.88 36.60 5.04
CA GLY A 435 -6.34 36.85 6.38
C GLY A 435 -7.41 36.61 7.43
N ASP A 436 -7.72 37.66 8.19
CA ASP A 436 -8.76 37.69 9.23
C ASP A 436 -10.05 38.41 8.76
N ARG A 437 -10.21 38.71 7.47
CA ARG A 437 -11.32 39.56 6.97
C ARG A 437 -12.13 38.92 5.86
N ILE A 438 -13.44 39.18 5.89
CA ILE A 438 -14.35 38.85 4.80
C ILE A 438 -14.17 39.87 3.67
N THR A 439 -13.83 39.41 2.47
CA THR A 439 -13.57 40.28 1.31
C THR A 439 -14.67 40.25 0.27
N GLU A 440 -15.46 39.18 0.21
CA GLU A 440 -16.48 38.99 -0.84
C GLU A 440 -17.63 38.10 -0.36
N LYS A 441 -18.83 38.34 -0.91
CA LYS A 441 -19.99 37.44 -0.81
C LYS A 441 -20.27 36.81 -2.18
N LEU A 442 -20.40 35.49 -2.18
CA LEU A 442 -20.70 34.67 -3.35
C LEU A 442 -22.18 34.27 -3.32
N ASN A 443 -22.86 34.37 -4.45
CA ASN A 443 -24.29 34.06 -4.56
C ASN A 443 -24.58 33.21 -5.81
N ASN A 444 -25.58 32.32 -5.72
CA ASN A 444 -26.05 31.51 -6.84
C ASN A 444 -24.94 30.74 -7.56
N LEU A 445 -24.08 30.05 -6.80
CA LEU A 445 -23.01 29.23 -7.34
C LEU A 445 -23.54 27.88 -7.83
N PHE A 446 -23.02 27.38 -8.95
CA PHE A 446 -23.42 26.14 -9.60
C PHE A 446 -22.21 25.24 -9.91
N PRO A 447 -22.38 23.91 -10.11
CA PRO A 447 -21.27 22.97 -10.22
C PRO A 447 -20.25 23.23 -11.35
N GLN A 448 -20.63 23.95 -12.39
CA GLN A 448 -19.73 24.38 -13.48
C GLN A 448 -18.83 25.55 -13.10
N ASP A 449 -19.15 26.28 -12.02
CA ASP A 449 -18.37 27.42 -11.57
C ASP A 449 -17.05 26.96 -10.94
N SER A 450 -16.04 27.82 -11.02
CA SER A 450 -14.73 27.61 -10.40
C SER A 450 -14.36 28.85 -9.61
N ILE A 451 -14.28 28.69 -8.28
CA ILE A 451 -14.03 29.77 -7.34
C ILE A 451 -12.63 29.59 -6.78
N ALA A 452 -11.76 30.58 -6.99
CA ALA A 452 -10.41 30.55 -6.45
C ALA A 452 -10.45 30.55 -4.92
N ILE A 453 -9.72 29.61 -4.30
CA ILE A 453 -9.49 29.63 -2.87
C ILE A 453 -8.30 30.57 -2.61
N PRO A 454 -8.39 31.59 -1.74
CA PRO A 454 -7.27 32.51 -1.50
C PRO A 454 -6.04 31.80 -0.91
N GLU A 455 -4.82 32.28 -1.21
CA GLU A 455 -3.56 31.72 -0.66
C GLU A 455 -3.48 31.85 0.85
N ASN A 456 -3.76 33.04 1.35
CA ASN A 456 -3.77 33.37 2.78
C ASN A 456 -5.22 33.47 3.26
N GLY A 457 -6.02 32.43 3.08
CA GLY A 457 -7.45 32.50 3.38
C GLY A 457 -8.22 31.21 3.12
N TYR A 458 -9.53 31.34 3.02
CA TYR A 458 -10.44 30.22 2.79
C TYR A 458 -11.79 30.70 2.27
N LEU A 459 -12.59 29.76 1.76
CA LEU A 459 -14.00 29.97 1.44
C LEU A 459 -14.88 29.44 2.56
N VAL A 460 -16.00 30.09 2.79
CA VAL A 460 -17.12 29.54 3.59
C VAL A 460 -18.28 29.35 2.62
N ILE A 461 -18.74 28.12 2.43
CA ILE A 461 -19.79 27.76 1.47
C ILE A 461 -21.01 27.25 2.22
N CYS A 462 -22.13 27.93 2.06
CA CYS A 462 -23.37 27.67 2.78
C CYS A 462 -24.44 27.05 1.89
N ARG A 463 -25.14 26.05 2.44
CA ARG A 463 -26.21 25.30 1.80
C ARG A 463 -27.45 25.34 2.67
N LYS A 464 -28.58 25.77 2.11
CA LYS A 464 -29.85 25.85 2.84
C LYS A 464 -29.72 26.64 4.16
N THR A 465 -28.87 27.65 4.17
CA THR A 465 -28.55 28.48 5.35
C THR A 465 -28.11 29.85 4.86
N GLU A 466 -28.62 30.90 5.51
CA GLU A 466 -28.30 32.28 5.18
C GLU A 466 -26.99 32.74 5.83
N ILE A 467 -26.31 33.68 5.19
CA ILE A 467 -25.04 34.24 5.65
C ILE A 467 -25.27 35.61 6.27
N ASN A 468 -25.27 35.67 7.61
CA ASN A 468 -25.45 36.88 8.39
C ASN A 468 -24.11 37.50 8.85
N LEU A 469 -23.17 37.62 7.91
CA LEU A 469 -21.86 38.27 8.09
C LEU A 469 -21.64 39.25 6.93
N ASN A 470 -20.89 40.34 7.14
CA ASN A 470 -20.72 41.39 6.12
C ASN A 470 -19.29 41.50 5.59
N ILE A 471 -19.17 42.05 4.37
CA ILE A 471 -17.86 42.38 3.79
C ILE A 471 -17.16 43.40 4.69
N GLY A 472 -15.86 43.18 4.93
CA GLY A 472 -15.01 44.01 5.79
C GLY A 472 -14.95 43.56 7.25
N GLU A 473 -15.88 42.72 7.72
CA GLU A 473 -15.86 42.19 9.08
C GLU A 473 -14.62 41.33 9.33
N ARG A 474 -14.08 41.45 10.55
CA ARG A 474 -13.01 40.57 11.04
C ARG A 474 -13.59 39.32 11.67
N VAL A 475 -13.00 38.17 11.34
CA VAL A 475 -13.37 36.85 11.86
C VAL A 475 -12.14 36.09 12.34
N ASN A 476 -12.26 35.48 13.51
CA ASN A 476 -11.30 34.53 14.06
C ASN A 476 -11.88 33.13 14.03
N LEU A 477 -11.04 32.12 13.75
CA LEU A 477 -11.45 30.72 13.75
C LEU A 477 -11.17 30.07 15.10
N ASP A 478 -12.21 29.57 15.76
CA ASP A 478 -12.13 28.62 16.87
C ASP A 478 -12.32 27.21 16.30
N SER A 479 -11.36 26.31 16.54
CA SER A 479 -11.31 24.97 15.92
C SER A 479 -10.84 23.94 16.94
N VAL A 480 -11.69 22.96 17.24
CA VAL A 480 -11.48 22.00 18.34
C VAL A 480 -11.81 20.60 17.87
N THR A 481 -10.89 19.65 18.09
CA THR A 481 -11.20 18.22 17.95
C THR A 481 -11.90 17.71 19.19
N LEU A 482 -12.84 16.78 19.03
CA LEU A 482 -13.39 15.98 20.11
C LEU A 482 -13.19 14.51 19.75
N PRO A 483 -12.44 13.73 20.56
CA PRO A 483 -11.69 14.14 21.77
C PRO A 483 -10.59 15.19 21.53
N ARG A 484 -10.26 16.00 22.56
CA ARG A 484 -9.32 17.14 22.44
C ARG A 484 -7.86 16.72 22.20
N ASP A 485 -7.47 15.56 22.70
CA ASP A 485 -6.13 14.98 22.51
C ASP A 485 -5.82 14.66 21.03
N PHE A 486 -6.82 14.50 20.16
CA PHE A 486 -6.60 14.35 18.72
C PHE A 486 -5.86 15.55 18.10
N ALA A 487 -5.95 16.74 18.69
CA ALA A 487 -5.27 17.93 18.22
C ALA A 487 -3.73 17.78 18.24
N ASP A 488 -3.19 16.96 19.15
CA ASP A 488 -1.76 16.76 19.37
C ASP A 488 -1.10 15.85 18.31
N TYR A 489 -1.91 15.12 17.55
CA TYR A 489 -1.41 14.16 16.56
C TYR A 489 -1.26 14.79 15.17
N PRO A 490 -0.07 14.69 14.54
CA PRO A 490 0.15 15.24 13.21
C PRO A 490 -0.51 14.42 12.10
N GLN A 491 -0.70 13.12 12.31
CA GLN A 491 -1.32 12.22 11.34
C GLN A 491 -2.67 11.75 11.86
N ILE A 492 -3.72 11.88 11.05
CA ILE A 492 -5.06 11.36 11.36
C ILE A 492 -5.69 10.80 10.09
N LEU A 493 -6.33 9.65 10.19
CA LEU A 493 -7.17 9.10 9.14
C LEU A 493 -8.50 8.60 9.72
N GLY A 494 -9.61 9.10 9.18
CA GLY A 494 -10.97 8.68 9.49
C GLY A 494 -11.48 7.64 8.52
N ALA A 495 -12.20 6.65 9.03
CA ALA A 495 -12.90 5.65 8.24
C ALA A 495 -14.13 5.16 9.00
N GLY A 496 -14.04 4.00 9.65
CA GLY A 496 -15.06 3.46 10.52
C GLY A 496 -15.85 2.29 9.93
N PRO A 497 -16.66 1.61 10.75
CA PRO A 497 -16.88 1.91 12.16
C PRO A 497 -15.69 1.56 13.06
N LEU A 498 -15.65 2.14 14.26
CA LEU A 498 -14.76 1.69 15.33
C LEU A 498 -15.13 0.25 15.72
N LEU A 499 -14.16 -0.65 15.72
CA LEU A 499 -14.40 -2.08 15.96
C LEU A 499 -14.06 -2.49 17.39
N LEU A 500 -12.84 -2.16 17.81
CA LEU A 500 -12.28 -2.56 19.10
C LEU A 500 -11.75 -1.35 19.85
N GLN A 501 -11.95 -1.36 21.17
CA GLN A 501 -11.33 -0.42 22.09
C GLN A 501 -10.99 -1.13 23.40
N ASN A 502 -9.75 -1.00 23.85
CA ASN A 502 -9.25 -1.63 25.09
C ASN A 502 -9.53 -3.14 25.18
N GLY A 503 -9.36 -3.86 24.07
CA GLY A 503 -9.55 -5.30 23.95
C GLY A 503 -11.01 -5.75 23.99
N ARG A 504 -11.97 -4.84 23.73
CA ARG A 504 -13.41 -5.12 23.71
C ARG A 504 -14.01 -4.68 22.39
N ILE A 505 -14.99 -5.44 21.90
CA ILE A 505 -15.79 -5.05 20.73
C ILE A 505 -16.69 -3.88 21.13
N VAL A 506 -16.57 -2.76 20.41
CA VAL A 506 -17.36 -1.53 20.59
C VAL A 506 -18.07 -1.11 19.30
N LEU A 507 -18.19 -2.07 18.36
CA LEU A 507 -18.85 -1.90 17.07
C LEU A 507 -20.30 -1.41 17.26
N ASP A 508 -20.54 -0.17 16.83
CA ASP A 508 -21.87 0.43 16.73
C ASP A 508 -21.96 1.23 15.42
N GLY A 509 -22.35 0.53 14.35
CA GLY A 509 -22.50 1.14 13.03
C GLY A 509 -23.62 2.19 12.98
N ASN A 510 -24.65 2.07 13.83
CA ASN A 510 -25.77 3.02 13.86
C ASN A 510 -25.35 4.35 14.49
N ALA A 511 -24.57 4.33 15.57
CA ALA A 511 -24.02 5.53 16.19
C ALA A 511 -23.14 6.32 15.20
N GLU A 512 -22.37 5.62 14.37
CA GLU A 512 -21.49 6.18 13.33
C GLU A 512 -22.17 6.38 11.96
N LYS A 513 -23.50 6.26 11.93
CA LYS A 513 -24.38 6.57 10.78
C LYS A 513 -24.06 5.75 9.53
N PHE A 514 -23.64 4.50 9.69
CA PHE A 514 -23.56 3.52 8.60
C PHE A 514 -24.94 2.93 8.31
N SER A 515 -25.26 2.70 7.03
CA SER A 515 -26.56 2.15 6.65
C SER A 515 -26.71 0.68 7.10
N PRO A 516 -27.94 0.20 7.35
CA PRO A 516 -28.18 -1.21 7.65
C PRO A 516 -27.65 -2.16 6.56
N ALA A 517 -27.70 -1.74 5.29
CA ALA A 517 -27.15 -2.52 4.19
C ALA A 517 -25.62 -2.71 4.31
N PHE A 518 -24.88 -1.64 4.62
CA PHE A 518 -23.44 -1.71 4.84
C PHE A 518 -23.08 -2.57 6.07
N GLN A 519 -23.85 -2.43 7.16
CA GLN A 519 -23.61 -3.16 8.40
C GLN A 519 -23.76 -4.68 8.24
N ASN A 520 -24.72 -5.12 7.41
CA ASN A 520 -25.00 -6.53 7.14
C ASN A 520 -24.21 -7.09 5.95
N GLN A 521 -23.41 -6.27 5.27
CA GLN A 521 -22.67 -6.69 4.08
C GLN A 521 -21.58 -7.70 4.46
N GLN A 522 -21.49 -8.78 3.69
CA GLN A 522 -20.32 -9.65 3.62
C GLN A 522 -19.46 -9.18 2.45
N ALA A 523 -18.21 -8.82 2.71
CA ALA A 523 -17.31 -8.25 1.71
C ALA A 523 -15.86 -8.49 2.11
N SER A 524 -14.94 -8.23 1.18
CA SER A 524 -13.56 -7.97 1.51
C SER A 524 -13.46 -6.77 2.45
N ARG A 525 -12.55 -6.82 3.43
CA ARG A 525 -12.42 -5.82 4.48
C ARG A 525 -10.97 -5.41 4.64
N SER A 526 -10.77 -4.12 4.87
CA SER A 526 -9.51 -3.56 5.36
C SER A 526 -9.69 -3.03 6.76
N ALA A 527 -8.66 -3.16 7.59
CA ALA A 527 -8.65 -2.62 8.94
C ALA A 527 -7.26 -2.15 9.34
N ILE A 528 -7.23 -1.25 10.31
CA ILE A 528 -6.03 -0.92 11.07
C ILE A 528 -6.28 -1.21 12.54
N ALA A 529 -5.32 -1.88 13.18
CA ALA A 529 -5.41 -2.27 14.59
C ALA A 529 -4.10 -2.03 15.32
N VAL A 530 -4.18 -1.99 16.65
CA VAL A 530 -3.02 -1.85 17.54
C VAL A 530 -2.94 -3.11 18.42
N SER A 531 -1.81 -3.81 18.38
CA SER A 531 -1.57 -4.98 19.23
C SER A 531 -1.37 -4.57 20.70
N ARG A 532 -1.38 -5.53 21.62
CA ARG A 532 -1.11 -5.27 23.05
C ARG A 532 0.30 -4.71 23.28
N GLU A 533 1.24 -5.05 22.42
CA GLU A 533 2.63 -4.59 22.42
C GLU A 533 2.81 -3.21 21.78
N GLY A 534 1.72 -2.62 21.26
CA GLY A 534 1.74 -1.32 20.58
C GLY A 534 2.26 -1.37 19.16
N LYS A 535 2.20 -2.53 18.48
CA LYS A 535 2.47 -2.65 17.04
C LYS A 535 1.23 -2.24 16.25
N ILE A 536 1.41 -1.64 15.08
CA ILE A 536 0.32 -1.38 14.13
C ILE A 536 0.14 -2.61 13.26
N LEU A 537 -1.10 -3.02 13.05
CA LEU A 537 -1.50 -4.09 12.14
C LEU A 537 -2.32 -3.47 11.00
N LEU A 538 -1.86 -3.57 9.76
CA LEU A 538 -2.64 -3.23 8.56
C LEU A 538 -3.17 -4.53 7.99
N VAL A 539 -4.48 -4.73 8.02
CA VAL A 539 -5.11 -6.04 7.83
C VAL A 539 -6.04 -6.01 6.62
N ALA A 540 -5.90 -6.97 5.72
CA ALA A 540 -6.80 -7.25 4.61
C ALA A 540 -7.37 -8.67 4.74
N ILE A 541 -8.69 -8.80 4.55
CA ILE A 541 -9.43 -10.06 4.61
C ILE A 541 -10.34 -10.15 3.39
N HIS A 542 -10.36 -11.29 2.73
CA HIS A 542 -11.21 -11.56 1.57
C HIS A 542 -12.28 -12.61 1.89
N ASN A 543 -12.82 -13.24 0.85
CA ASN A 543 -13.74 -14.37 0.96
C ASN A 543 -13.20 -15.47 1.88
N ARG A 544 -14.06 -15.98 2.76
CA ARG A 544 -13.76 -17.16 3.59
C ARG A 544 -13.62 -18.39 2.70
N VAL A 545 -12.97 -19.44 3.21
CA VAL A 545 -12.84 -20.71 2.49
C VAL A 545 -14.23 -21.22 2.08
N GLY A 546 -14.49 -21.24 0.78
CA GLY A 546 -15.76 -21.70 0.20
C GLY A 546 -16.96 -20.77 0.39
N GLY A 547 -16.78 -19.50 0.77
CA GLY A 547 -17.90 -18.59 1.03
C GLY A 547 -17.57 -17.10 0.89
N ARG A 548 -18.55 -16.25 1.18
CA ARG A 548 -18.40 -14.78 1.10
C ARG A 548 -17.47 -14.21 2.17
N GLY A 549 -17.03 -12.97 1.98
CA GLY A 549 -16.18 -12.23 2.92
C GLY A 549 -16.78 -12.01 4.31
N ALA A 550 -16.06 -11.28 5.14
CA ALA A 550 -16.44 -11.04 6.54
C ALA A 550 -17.50 -9.93 6.66
N THR A 551 -18.44 -10.12 7.58
CA THR A 551 -19.23 -9.03 8.18
C THR A 551 -18.35 -8.18 9.10
N LEU A 552 -18.81 -6.98 9.47
CA LEU A 552 -18.09 -6.12 10.43
C LEU A 552 -17.91 -6.80 11.81
N GLY A 553 -18.92 -7.55 12.26
CA GLY A 553 -18.86 -8.29 13.52
C GLY A 553 -17.87 -9.46 13.48
N GLU A 554 -17.73 -10.13 12.33
CA GLU A 554 -16.69 -11.15 12.13
C GLU A 554 -15.30 -10.51 12.09
N LEU A 555 -15.13 -9.39 11.38
CA LEU A 555 -13.87 -8.64 11.35
C LEU A 555 -13.42 -8.23 12.76
N ALA A 556 -14.33 -7.69 13.58
CA ALA A 556 -14.01 -7.32 14.97
C ALA A 556 -13.55 -8.53 15.81
N ARG A 557 -14.21 -9.69 15.65
CA ARG A 557 -13.83 -10.94 16.33
C ARG A 557 -12.49 -11.49 15.83
N ILE A 558 -12.23 -11.42 14.52
CA ILE A 558 -10.94 -11.80 13.92
C ILE A 558 -9.81 -10.93 14.49
N LEU A 559 -9.97 -9.60 14.54
CA LEU A 559 -8.97 -8.72 15.14
C LEU A 559 -8.73 -9.05 16.62
N LEU A 560 -9.77 -9.43 17.37
CA LEU A 560 -9.63 -9.86 18.76
C LEU A 560 -8.83 -11.18 18.88
N LEU A 561 -9.06 -12.15 17.97
CA LEU A 561 -8.27 -13.39 17.87
C LEU A 561 -6.80 -13.11 17.48
N MET A 562 -6.54 -12.05 16.72
CA MET A 562 -5.19 -11.53 16.43
C MET A 562 -4.58 -10.78 17.63
N ALA A 563 -5.22 -10.81 18.81
CA ALA A 563 -4.81 -10.11 20.02
C ALA A 563 -4.72 -8.57 19.88
N ALA A 564 -5.49 -7.98 18.95
CA ALA A 564 -5.62 -6.53 18.87
C ALA A 564 -6.29 -5.96 20.12
N LYS A 565 -5.74 -4.85 20.61
CA LYS A 565 -6.31 -4.04 21.70
C LYS A 565 -7.32 -3.03 21.14
N ASP A 566 -6.93 -2.29 20.12
CA ASP A 566 -7.75 -1.25 19.50
C ASP A 566 -7.84 -1.53 17.99
N GLY A 567 -8.95 -1.18 17.34
CA GLY A 567 -9.16 -1.57 15.94
C GLY A 567 -10.23 -0.75 15.24
N LEU A 568 -9.96 -0.37 13.99
CA LEU A 568 -10.79 0.47 13.14
C LEU A 568 -10.98 -0.18 11.77
N ASN A 569 -12.23 -0.25 11.31
CA ASN A 569 -12.52 -0.63 9.94
C ASN A 569 -12.11 0.49 8.96
N LEU A 570 -11.48 0.12 7.85
CA LEU A 570 -11.15 0.99 6.72
C LEU A 570 -12.14 0.75 5.57
N ASP A 571 -12.00 1.49 4.46
CA ASP A 571 -12.83 1.21 3.28
C ASP A 571 -12.63 -0.23 2.78
N GLY A 572 -13.71 -0.87 2.33
CA GLY A 572 -13.77 -2.30 2.05
C GLY A 572 -14.13 -2.62 0.61
N GLY A 573 -14.58 -3.84 0.37
CA GLY A 573 -14.98 -4.30 -0.95
C GLY A 573 -13.80 -4.33 -1.93
N SER A 574 -14.07 -3.94 -3.18
CA SER A 574 -13.03 -3.78 -4.20
C SER A 574 -11.97 -2.71 -3.88
N SER A 575 -12.19 -1.82 -2.89
CA SER A 575 -11.16 -0.90 -2.40
C SER A 575 -10.09 -1.59 -1.54
N THR A 576 -10.39 -2.76 -0.96
CA THR A 576 -9.46 -3.53 -0.12
C THR A 576 -8.22 -3.87 -0.92
N GLY A 577 -7.06 -3.47 -0.39
CA GLY A 577 -5.76 -3.77 -0.97
C GLY A 577 -4.65 -3.49 0.02
N ILE A 578 -3.67 -4.38 0.10
CA ILE A 578 -2.43 -4.17 0.87
C ILE A 578 -1.22 -4.41 -0.03
N ALA A 579 -0.36 -3.40 -0.12
CA ALA A 579 0.82 -3.39 -0.97
C ALA A 579 2.11 -3.42 -0.15
N LEU A 580 3.13 -4.11 -0.67
CA LEU A 580 4.51 -4.09 -0.19
C LEU A 580 5.44 -4.20 -1.40
N GLY A 581 6.46 -3.35 -1.47
CA GLY A 581 7.42 -3.27 -2.57
C GLY A 581 6.82 -2.90 -3.93
N GLY A 582 5.58 -2.37 -3.97
CA GLY A 582 4.88 -2.02 -5.21
C GLY A 582 3.96 -3.13 -5.77
N TYR A 583 3.63 -4.15 -4.98
CA TYR A 583 2.70 -5.23 -5.38
C TYR A 583 1.65 -5.51 -4.31
N LEU A 584 0.43 -5.85 -4.75
CA LEU A 584 -0.65 -6.27 -3.86
C LEU A 584 -0.39 -7.68 -3.33
N LEU A 585 -0.41 -7.82 -2.01
CA LEU A 585 -0.13 -9.09 -1.33
C LEU A 585 -1.35 -9.98 -1.20
N ASP A 586 -2.54 -9.38 -1.24
CA ASP A 586 -3.82 -9.95 -0.80
C ASP A 586 -4.72 -10.36 -1.97
N ARG A 587 -4.56 -9.73 -3.14
CA ARG A 587 -5.42 -9.95 -4.31
C ARG A 587 -4.71 -9.67 -5.63
N SER A 588 -5.32 -10.10 -6.74
CA SER A 588 -4.89 -9.73 -8.09
C SER A 588 -5.27 -8.29 -8.44
N ALA A 589 -4.35 -7.54 -9.04
CA ALA A 589 -4.55 -6.11 -9.35
C ALA A 589 -5.77 -5.80 -10.23
N VAL A 590 -6.20 -6.72 -11.09
CA VAL A 590 -7.39 -6.56 -11.95
C VAL A 590 -8.72 -6.49 -11.18
N THR A 591 -8.73 -6.94 -9.92
CA THR A 591 -9.90 -6.92 -9.04
C THR A 591 -9.94 -5.69 -8.12
N ALA A 592 -8.81 -5.00 -7.97
CA ALA A 592 -8.69 -3.84 -7.09
C ALA A 592 -9.24 -2.58 -7.77
N ALA A 593 -10.20 -1.93 -7.12
CA ALA A 593 -10.70 -0.64 -7.55
C ALA A 593 -9.68 0.47 -7.30
N LYS A 594 -9.89 1.62 -7.96
CA LYS A 594 -9.18 2.84 -7.63
C LYS A 594 -9.66 3.36 -6.27
N VAL A 595 -8.73 3.86 -5.46
CA VAL A 595 -9.01 4.44 -4.14
C VAL A 595 -8.60 5.90 -4.11
N HIS A 596 -9.19 6.67 -3.19
CA HIS A 596 -8.85 8.08 -2.99
C HIS A 596 -7.60 8.25 -2.11
N ASN A 597 -7.41 7.39 -1.12
CA ASN A 597 -6.36 7.54 -0.12
C ASN A 597 -5.97 6.20 0.51
N GLY A 598 -4.85 6.21 1.24
CA GLY A 598 -4.41 5.08 2.05
C GLY A 598 -3.40 5.48 3.11
N ILE A 599 -2.88 4.48 3.82
CA ILE A 599 -1.84 4.64 4.84
C ILE A 599 -0.57 4.05 4.28
N GLY A 600 0.44 4.88 4.01
CA GLY A 600 1.73 4.44 3.49
C GLY A 600 2.80 4.36 4.57
N ILE A 601 3.72 3.43 4.35
CA ILE A 601 4.88 3.17 5.21
C ILE A 601 6.11 3.55 4.42
N PHE A 602 6.97 4.35 5.03
CA PHE A 602 8.19 4.88 4.44
C PHE A 602 9.38 4.43 5.26
N LEU A 603 10.49 4.18 4.58
CA LEU A 603 11.77 3.98 5.23
C LEU A 603 12.64 5.22 5.08
N SER A 604 13.18 5.70 6.20
CA SER A 604 14.30 6.63 6.15
C SER A 604 15.55 5.89 5.65
N PRO A 605 16.41 6.54 4.85
CA PRO A 605 17.71 5.96 4.50
C PRO A 605 18.45 5.53 5.77
N SER A 606 19.04 4.34 5.77
CA SER A 606 19.97 3.97 6.84
C SER A 606 21.12 4.99 6.86
N PRO A 607 21.53 5.50 8.04
CA PRO A 607 22.64 6.44 8.19
C PRO A 607 23.95 5.96 7.56
#